data_AF-A0A4Q2V5U4-F1
#
_entry.id   AF-A0A4Q2V5U4-F1
#
_cell.length_a   1.000
_cell.length_b   1.000
_cell.length_c   1.000
_cell.angle_alpha   90.00
_cell.angle_beta   90.00
_cell.angle_gamma   90.00
#
_symmetry.space_group_name_H-M   'P 1'
#
loop_
_entity.id
_entity.type
_entity.pdbx_description
1 polymer ?
#
loop_
_entity_poly.entity_id
_entity_poly.type
_entity_poly.pdbx_seq_one_letter_code
_entity_poly.pdbx_strand_id
1 'polypeptide(L)'
;MLRMSSGQPKLQTASKKETVDAFLHWVQSLDPLTLVVYSDGSLSSQGATSYGFAIHQGNFPVLGGSGHLGPAEVFDAEAAGVLEGLRAALTLQDSATQDIIVRLDNLAAATCLRGTPSDSSQDVFLEFQALAASHGATQADKLAKAGSSTPEPEGARPTLAYLRRIARQKPKEAFETWWSTSAPE
;
A
#
# COMPACT_ATOMS: atom_id res chain seq x y z
N MET A 1 6.01 6.04 -13.33
CA MET A 1 7.41 6.26 -13.75
C MET A 1 8.26 6.32 -12.48
N LEU A 2 8.91 5.22 -12.11
CA LEU A 2 9.75 5.14 -10.92
C LEU A 2 11.02 5.97 -11.13
N ARG A 3 11.21 6.99 -10.30
CA ARG A 3 12.42 7.81 -10.32
C ARG A 3 13.49 7.10 -9.47
N MET A 4 14.45 6.47 -10.14
CA MET A 4 15.69 6.03 -9.51
C MET A 4 16.62 7.23 -9.36
N SER A 5 17.07 7.50 -8.14
CA SER A 5 18.25 8.35 -7.90
C SER A 5 19.40 7.42 -7.54
N SER A 6 20.38 7.35 -8.44
CA SER A 6 21.66 6.69 -8.26
C SER A 6 22.54 7.55 -7.33
N GLY A 7 22.79 7.04 -6.14
CA GLY A 7 23.77 7.58 -5.20
C GLY A 7 23.58 6.89 -3.86
N GLN A 8 24.45 5.93 -3.52
CA GLN A 8 24.48 5.38 -2.17
C GLN A 8 24.73 6.52 -1.18
N PRO A 9 23.85 6.79 -0.20
CA PRO A 9 24.17 7.72 0.86
C PRO A 9 25.08 7.01 1.85
N LYS A 10 26.22 7.63 2.16
CA LYS A 10 26.99 7.34 3.37
C LYS A 10 26.05 7.44 4.57
N LEU A 11 26.12 6.45 5.46
CA LEU A 11 25.40 6.39 6.72
C LEU A 11 25.69 7.64 7.56
N GLN A 12 24.69 8.54 7.61
CA GLN A 12 24.33 9.47 8.69
C GLN A 12 25.42 10.39 9.29
N THR A 13 25.47 11.65 8.82
CA THR A 13 26.21 12.78 9.45
C THR A 13 25.31 13.94 9.90
N ALA A 14 24.00 13.70 10.09
CA ALA A 14 23.08 14.73 10.57
C ALA A 14 22.96 14.67 12.10
N SER A 15 22.90 15.83 12.75
CA SER A 15 22.56 15.93 14.17
C SER A 15 21.11 15.46 14.42
N LYS A 16 20.80 15.10 15.66
CA LYS A 16 19.44 14.69 16.06
C LYS A 16 18.39 15.74 15.70
N LYS A 17 18.75 17.02 15.85
CA LYS A 17 17.86 18.15 15.53
C LYS A 17 17.57 18.24 14.03
N GLU A 18 18.60 18.16 13.19
CA GLU A 18 18.44 18.19 11.73
C GLU A 18 17.61 16.99 11.23
N THR A 19 17.74 15.84 11.87
CA THR A 19 16.93 14.65 11.56
C THR A 19 15.45 14.87 11.89
N VAL A 20 15.16 15.51 13.03
CA VAL A 20 13.79 15.85 13.43
C VAL A 20 13.20 16.93 12.50
N ASP A 21 13.96 17.98 12.19
CA ASP A 21 13.49 19.08 11.33
C ASP A 21 13.19 18.56 9.91
N ALA A 22 14.07 17.72 9.35
CA ALA A 22 13.84 17.10 8.04
C ALA A 22 12.61 16.18 8.04
N PHE A 23 12.40 15.45 9.14
CA PHE A 23 11.23 14.60 9.29
C PHE A 23 9.93 15.41 9.38
N LEU A 24 9.90 16.48 10.19
CA LEU A 24 8.73 17.34 10.30
C LEU A 24 8.40 18.02 8.97
N HIS A 25 9.42 18.50 8.26
CA HIS A 25 9.24 19.06 6.91
C HIS A 25 8.68 18.02 5.94
N TRP A 26 9.16 16.77 6.01
CA TRP A 26 8.62 15.68 5.22
C TRP A 26 7.15 15.40 5.55
N VAL A 27 6.77 15.27 6.83
CA VAL A 27 5.36 15.08 7.24
C VAL A 27 4.48 16.21 6.72
N GLN A 28 4.94 17.46 6.79
CA GLN A 28 4.23 18.63 6.28
C GLN A 28 4.08 18.67 4.75
N SER A 29 4.93 17.94 4.02
CA SER A 29 4.89 17.85 2.56
C SER A 29 3.95 16.75 2.03
N LEU A 30 3.44 15.88 2.91
CA LEU A 30 2.51 14.82 2.53
C LEU A 30 1.14 15.40 2.15
N ASP A 31 0.39 14.65 1.34
CA ASP A 31 -1.02 14.98 1.11
C ASP A 31 -1.76 15.00 2.47
N PRO A 32 -2.60 16.00 2.78
CA PRO A 32 -3.30 16.10 4.06
C PRO A 32 -4.17 14.89 4.40
N LEU A 33 -4.58 14.10 3.40
CA LEU A 33 -5.32 12.86 3.61
C LEU A 33 -4.40 11.67 3.89
N THR A 34 -3.09 11.75 3.67
CA THR A 34 -2.16 10.63 3.91
C THR A 34 -2.19 10.18 5.36
N LEU A 35 -2.36 8.87 5.57
CA LEU A 35 -2.19 8.26 6.88
C LEU A 35 -0.76 7.77 7.04
N VAL A 36 -0.13 8.10 8.17
CA VAL A 36 1.19 7.60 8.54
C VAL A 36 1.06 6.68 9.74
N VAL A 37 1.38 5.40 9.54
CA VAL A 37 1.43 4.38 10.57
C VAL A 37 2.87 4.28 11.08
N TYR A 38 3.06 4.56 12.36
CA TYR A 38 4.30 4.31 13.09
C TYR A 38 4.15 3.00 13.86
N SER A 39 5.16 2.15 13.82
CA SER A 39 5.24 0.93 14.61
C SER A 39 6.57 0.87 15.34
N ASP A 40 6.55 0.30 16.53
CA ASP A 40 7.72 0.05 17.36
C ASP A 40 7.55 -1.26 18.14
N GLY A 41 8.66 -1.93 18.42
CA GLY A 41 8.73 -3.17 19.18
C GLY A 41 9.60 -2.99 20.41
N SER A 42 9.23 -3.63 21.52
CA SER A 42 9.98 -3.55 22.77
C SER A 42 10.12 -4.92 23.42
N LEU A 43 11.27 -5.13 24.05
CA LEU A 43 11.56 -6.29 24.88
C LEU A 43 11.77 -5.82 26.32
N SER A 44 10.91 -6.31 27.22
CA SER A 44 11.04 -6.03 28.64
C SER A 44 12.24 -6.75 29.27
N SER A 45 12.69 -6.27 30.43
CA SER A 45 13.74 -6.95 31.22
C SER A 45 13.35 -8.36 31.67
N GLN A 46 12.06 -8.70 31.65
CA GLN A 46 11.49 -9.99 32.00
C GLN A 46 11.37 -10.93 30.79
N GLY A 47 11.81 -10.49 29.59
CA GLY A 47 11.74 -11.28 28.36
C GLY A 47 10.37 -11.27 27.66
N ALA A 48 9.41 -10.47 28.14
CA ALA A 48 8.15 -10.26 27.44
C ALA A 48 8.34 -9.26 26.29
N THR A 49 7.87 -9.64 25.10
CA THR A 49 7.98 -8.86 23.87
C THR A 49 6.63 -8.25 23.52
N SER A 50 6.62 -7.00 23.10
CA SER A 50 5.39 -6.26 22.79
C SER A 50 5.59 -5.35 21.60
N TYR A 51 4.50 -5.01 20.94
CA TYR A 51 4.46 -3.99 19.89
C TYR A 51 3.53 -2.85 20.26
N GLY A 52 3.78 -1.69 19.67
CA GLY A 52 2.87 -0.57 19.64
C GLY A 52 2.80 0.03 18.25
N PHE A 53 1.65 0.58 17.89
CA PHE A 53 1.50 1.39 16.69
C PHE A 53 0.69 2.65 16.95
N ALA A 54 0.95 3.68 16.14
CA ALA A 54 0.23 4.94 16.13
C ALA A 54 -0.03 5.38 14.69
N ILE A 55 -1.25 5.84 14.41
CA ILE A 55 -1.69 6.34 13.11
C ILE A 55 -1.87 7.84 13.24
N HIS A 56 -1.22 8.58 12.35
CA HIS A 56 -1.30 10.03 12.27
C HIS A 56 -1.84 10.44 10.89
N GLN A 57 -2.60 11.53 10.86
CA GLN A 57 -2.96 12.24 9.65
C GLN A 57 -2.39 13.66 9.73
N GLY A 58 -1.38 13.95 8.91
CA GLY A 58 -0.53 15.11 9.11
C GLY A 58 0.10 15.12 10.52
N ASN A 59 -0.14 16.19 11.29
CA ASN A 59 0.37 16.32 12.66
C ASN A 59 -0.60 15.80 13.73
N PHE A 60 -1.76 15.27 13.35
CA PHE A 60 -2.79 14.87 14.30
C PHE A 60 -2.77 13.35 14.52
N PRO A 61 -2.67 12.88 15.79
CA PRO A 61 -2.86 11.47 16.09
C PRO A 61 -4.33 11.10 15.85
N VAL A 62 -4.55 9.98 15.17
CA VAL A 62 -5.89 9.48 14.81
C VAL A 62 -6.27 8.28 15.67
N LEU A 63 -5.40 7.28 15.73
CA LEU A 63 -5.63 6.03 16.44
C LEU A 63 -4.27 5.46 16.88
N GLY A 64 -4.25 4.64 17.93
CA GLY A 64 -3.10 3.81 18.26
C GLY A 64 -3.55 2.53 18.93
N GLY A 65 -2.63 1.58 19.02
CA GLY A 65 -2.86 0.29 19.66
C GLY A 65 -1.55 -0.36 20.08
N SER A 66 -1.66 -1.40 20.88
CA SER A 66 -0.51 -2.18 21.32
C SER A 66 -0.94 -3.61 21.64
N GLY A 67 0.04 -4.50 21.68
CA GLY A 67 -0.17 -5.91 22.02
C GLY A 67 1.12 -6.55 22.51
N HIS A 68 0.97 -7.73 23.10
CA HIS A 68 2.11 -8.55 23.55
C HIS A 68 2.21 -9.78 22.66
N LEU A 69 3.44 -10.20 22.38
CA LEU A 69 3.73 -11.49 21.79
C LEU A 69 4.06 -12.48 22.90
N GLY A 70 4.02 -13.78 22.56
CA GLY A 70 4.70 -14.79 23.36
C GLY A 70 6.23 -14.61 23.32
N PRO A 71 7.01 -15.65 23.63
CA PRO A 71 8.46 -15.62 23.44
C PRO A 71 8.79 -15.29 21.98
N ALA A 72 9.27 -14.08 21.73
CA ALA A 72 9.49 -13.53 20.40
C ALA A 72 10.58 -12.44 20.44
N GLU A 73 11.16 -12.09 19.30
CA GLU A 73 12.14 -11.01 19.22
C GLU A 73 11.47 -9.66 18.93
N VAL A 74 12.17 -8.55 19.19
CA VAL A 74 11.70 -7.20 18.84
C VAL A 74 11.35 -7.10 17.35
N PHE A 75 12.09 -7.81 16.50
CA PHE A 75 11.80 -7.97 15.08
C PHE A 75 10.38 -8.49 14.80
N ASP A 76 9.94 -9.52 15.53
CA ASP A 76 8.61 -10.11 15.38
C ASP A 76 7.53 -9.14 15.87
N ALA A 77 7.79 -8.45 16.99
CA ALA A 77 6.91 -7.41 17.49
C ALA A 77 6.73 -6.28 16.48
N GLU A 78 7.80 -5.78 15.87
CA GLU A 78 7.69 -4.73 14.87
C GLU A 78 6.89 -5.16 13.64
N ALA A 79 7.09 -6.39 13.16
CA ALA A 79 6.29 -6.93 12.08
C ALA A 79 4.79 -6.98 12.46
N ALA A 80 4.48 -7.45 13.68
CA ALA A 80 3.12 -7.51 14.19
C ALA A 80 2.50 -6.11 14.34
N GLY A 81 3.22 -5.15 14.91
CA GLY A 81 2.76 -3.78 15.08
C GLY A 81 2.50 -3.09 13.74
N VAL A 82 3.33 -3.34 12.74
CA VAL A 82 3.10 -2.86 11.37
C VAL A 82 1.84 -3.47 10.77
N LEU A 83 1.62 -4.78 10.90
CA LEU A 83 0.43 -5.45 10.37
C LEU A 83 -0.84 -4.91 11.02
N GLU A 84 -0.87 -4.81 12.35
CA GLU A 84 -2.03 -4.27 13.07
C GLU A 84 -2.27 -2.80 12.76
N GLY A 85 -1.19 -2.01 12.65
CA GLY A 85 -1.28 -0.61 12.26
C GLY A 85 -1.81 -0.44 10.83
N LEU A 86 -1.41 -1.31 9.88
CA LEU A 86 -1.95 -1.29 8.52
C LEU A 86 -3.43 -1.68 8.50
N ARG A 87 -3.83 -2.75 9.21
CA ARG A 87 -5.24 -3.15 9.31
C ARG A 87 -6.08 -2.01 9.86
N ALA A 88 -5.64 -1.40 10.96
CA ALA A 88 -6.31 -0.25 11.55
C ALA A 88 -6.39 0.94 10.56
N ALA A 89 -5.31 1.26 9.84
CA ALA A 89 -5.32 2.32 8.84
C ALA A 89 -6.31 2.05 7.70
N LEU A 90 -6.41 0.80 7.24
CA LEU A 90 -7.38 0.40 6.21
C LEU A 90 -8.83 0.54 6.68
N THR A 91 -9.12 0.35 7.97
CA THR A 91 -10.47 0.58 8.54
C THR A 91 -10.83 2.06 8.65
N LEU A 92 -9.85 2.95 8.73
CA LEU A 92 -10.03 4.40 8.81
C LEU A 92 -10.17 5.06 7.44
N GLN A 93 -10.06 4.31 6.35
CA GLN A 93 -10.10 4.89 5.02
C GLN A 93 -11.49 5.40 4.66
N ASP A 94 -11.63 6.72 4.61
CA ASP A 94 -12.81 7.37 4.03
C ASP A 94 -12.83 7.25 2.50
N SER A 95 -11.67 7.04 1.88
CA SER A 95 -11.54 6.74 0.45
C SER A 95 -10.44 5.71 0.20
N ALA A 96 -10.72 4.73 -0.66
CA ALA A 96 -9.69 3.77 -1.08
C ALA A 96 -8.60 4.35 -2.02
N THR A 97 -8.55 5.67 -2.20
CA THR A 97 -7.43 6.36 -2.86
C THR A 97 -6.47 7.02 -1.87
N GLN A 98 -6.74 6.90 -0.57
CA GLN A 98 -5.91 7.46 0.49
C GLN A 98 -4.59 6.68 0.58
N ASP A 99 -3.48 7.41 0.51
CA ASP A 99 -2.15 6.81 0.66
C ASP A 99 -1.90 6.47 2.14
N ILE A 100 -1.32 5.29 2.37
CA ILE A 100 -0.86 4.85 3.68
C ILE A 100 0.66 4.70 3.63
N ILE A 101 1.35 5.38 4.54
CA ILE A 101 2.80 5.27 4.72
C ILE A 101 3.06 4.55 6.04
N VAL A 102 3.85 3.47 5.99
CA VAL A 102 4.27 2.73 7.18
C VAL A 102 5.71 3.09 7.52
N ARG A 103 5.97 3.35 8.80
CA ARG A 103 7.30 3.65 9.35
C ARG A 103 7.59 2.76 10.55
N LEU A 104 8.79 2.20 10.53
CA LEU A 104 9.42 1.44 11.60
C LEU A 104 10.93 1.71 11.55
N ASP A 105 11.64 1.45 12.64
CA ASP A 105 13.07 1.72 12.75
C ASP A 105 13.95 0.47 12.49
N ASN A 106 13.37 -0.72 12.50
CA ASN A 106 14.09 -1.94 12.16
C ASN A 106 14.16 -2.20 10.67
N LEU A 107 15.37 -1.99 10.15
CA LEU A 107 15.68 -2.21 8.75
C LEU A 107 15.45 -3.66 8.30
N ALA A 108 15.66 -4.66 9.17
CA ALA A 108 15.44 -6.05 8.81
C ALA A 108 13.95 -6.33 8.61
N ALA A 109 13.10 -5.88 9.53
CA ALA A 109 11.65 -6.00 9.40
C ALA A 109 11.14 -5.24 8.16
N ALA A 110 11.62 -4.00 7.95
CA ALA A 110 11.29 -3.19 6.77
C ALA A 110 11.74 -3.83 5.43
N THR A 111 12.78 -4.65 5.47
CA THR A 111 13.26 -5.40 4.30
C THR A 111 12.34 -6.58 4.01
N CYS A 112 11.95 -7.33 5.05
CA CYS A 112 11.03 -8.46 4.93
C CYS A 112 9.64 -8.01 4.45
N LEU A 113 9.09 -6.91 5.00
CA LEU A 113 7.81 -6.34 4.58
C LEU A 113 7.75 -5.99 3.09
N ARG A 114 8.87 -5.55 2.49
CA ARG A 114 8.95 -5.14 1.08
C ARG A 114 9.42 -6.24 0.13
N GLY A 115 9.96 -7.33 0.65
CA GLY A 115 10.70 -8.33 -0.12
C GLY A 115 10.32 -9.75 0.27
N THR A 116 11.31 -10.62 0.38
CA THR A 116 11.09 -11.99 0.81
C THR A 116 10.74 -12.00 2.31
N PRO A 117 9.61 -12.61 2.70
CA PRO A 117 9.28 -12.84 4.11
C PRO A 117 10.39 -13.59 4.84
N SER A 118 10.59 -13.27 6.11
CA SER A 118 11.43 -14.06 7.01
C SER A 118 10.78 -15.42 7.31
N ASP A 119 11.57 -16.40 7.75
CA ASP A 119 11.04 -17.65 8.31
C ASP A 119 10.40 -17.43 9.69
N SER A 120 10.83 -16.38 10.44
CA SER A 120 10.16 -15.93 11.66
C SER A 120 9.01 -14.98 11.32
N SER A 121 7.88 -15.11 12.02
CA SER A 121 6.67 -14.29 11.77
C SER A 121 6.25 -14.26 10.29
N GLN A 122 6.47 -15.36 9.56
CA GLN A 122 6.28 -15.43 8.11
C GLN A 122 4.84 -15.11 7.70
N ASP A 123 3.88 -15.61 8.47
CA ASP A 123 2.45 -15.35 8.29
C ASP A 123 2.13 -13.84 8.38
N VAL A 124 2.71 -13.15 9.36
CA VAL A 124 2.57 -11.69 9.53
C VAL A 124 3.08 -10.93 8.31
N PHE A 125 4.26 -11.27 7.80
CA PHE A 125 4.82 -10.63 6.60
C PHE A 125 4.00 -10.92 5.34
N LEU A 126 3.60 -12.17 5.13
CA LEU A 126 2.77 -12.58 3.99
C LEU A 126 1.43 -11.86 4.00
N GLU A 127 0.80 -11.76 5.17
CA GLU A 127 -0.49 -11.08 5.29
C GLU A 127 -0.36 -9.58 5.05
N PHE A 128 0.66 -8.95 5.63
CA PHE A 128 0.94 -7.53 5.35
C PHE A 128 1.09 -7.27 3.85
N GLN A 129 1.88 -8.11 3.17
CA GLN A 129 2.10 -7.98 1.73
C GLN A 129 0.82 -8.19 0.91
N ALA A 130 -0.02 -9.16 1.30
CA ALA A 130 -1.30 -9.39 0.66
C ALA A 130 -2.24 -8.17 0.81
N LEU A 131 -2.32 -7.58 2.00
CA LEU A 131 -3.10 -6.36 2.26
C LEU A 131 -2.57 -5.17 1.47
N ALA A 132 -1.26 -4.93 1.48
CA ALA A 132 -0.62 -3.86 0.74
C ALA A 132 -0.83 -4.00 -0.78
N ALA A 133 -0.71 -5.22 -1.31
CA ALA A 133 -0.95 -5.51 -2.72
C ALA A 133 -2.41 -5.30 -3.11
N SER A 134 -3.36 -5.75 -2.28
CA SER A 134 -4.79 -5.56 -2.50
C SER A 134 -5.18 -4.08 -2.50
N HIS A 135 -4.63 -3.30 -1.56
CA HIS A 135 -4.85 -1.85 -1.51
C HIS A 135 -4.32 -1.17 -2.77
N GLY A 136 -3.07 -1.45 -3.16
CA GLY A 136 -2.46 -0.88 -4.36
C GLY A 136 -3.19 -1.25 -5.65
N ALA A 137 -3.67 -2.50 -5.77
CA ALA A 137 -4.49 -2.94 -6.90
C ALA A 137 -5.83 -2.18 -6.97
N THR A 138 -6.48 -1.97 -5.82
CA THR A 138 -7.72 -1.20 -5.74
C THR A 138 -7.52 0.26 -6.17
N GLN A 139 -6.42 0.89 -5.73
CA GLN A 139 -6.07 2.25 -6.13
C GLN A 139 -5.79 2.33 -7.65
N ALA A 140 -5.04 1.39 -8.20
CA ALA A 140 -4.76 1.33 -9.63
C ALA A 140 -6.02 1.16 -10.48
N ASP A 141 -6.94 0.28 -10.08
CA ASP A 141 -8.23 0.09 -10.78
C ASP A 141 -9.09 1.36 -10.77
N LYS A 142 -9.20 2.05 -9.63
CA LYS A 142 -9.92 3.32 -9.54
C LYS A 142 -9.31 4.40 -10.43
N LEU A 143 -7.98 4.52 -10.44
CA LEU A 143 -7.27 5.47 -11.30
C LEU A 143 -7.47 5.13 -12.79
N ALA A 144 -7.44 3.84 -13.16
CA ALA A 144 -7.73 3.40 -14.51
C ALA A 144 -9.16 3.73 -14.94
N LYS A 145 -10.15 3.51 -14.06
CA LYS A 145 -11.56 3.88 -14.29
C LYS A 145 -11.75 5.38 -14.43
N ALA A 146 -11.15 6.18 -13.56
CA ALA A 146 -11.16 7.64 -13.67
C ALA A 146 -10.53 8.10 -15.00
N GLY A 147 -9.40 7.50 -15.38
CA GLY A 147 -8.74 7.75 -16.66
C GLY A 147 -9.59 7.37 -17.87
N SER A 148 -10.44 6.34 -17.79
CA SER A 148 -11.34 5.99 -18.89
C SER A 148 -12.45 7.02 -19.15
N SER A 149 -12.71 7.90 -18.18
CA SER A 149 -13.69 8.98 -18.30
C SER A 149 -13.10 10.27 -18.87
N THR A 150 -11.78 10.32 -19.12
CA THR A 150 -11.16 11.48 -19.75
C THR A 150 -11.38 11.46 -21.27
N PRO A 151 -11.40 12.64 -21.93
CA PRO A 151 -11.54 12.70 -23.38
C PRO A 151 -10.46 11.88 -24.09
N GLU A 152 -10.85 11.20 -25.17
CA GLU A 152 -9.90 10.47 -26.00
C GLU A 152 -8.82 11.44 -26.52
N PRO A 153 -7.53 11.05 -26.47
CA PRO A 153 -6.46 11.91 -26.96
C PRO A 153 -6.66 12.27 -28.44
N GLU A 154 -6.36 13.51 -28.80
CA GLU A 154 -6.48 13.95 -30.18
C GLU A 154 -5.58 13.11 -31.10
N GLY A 155 -6.17 12.52 -32.15
CA GLY A 155 -5.47 11.66 -33.11
C GLY A 155 -5.18 10.23 -32.61
N ALA A 156 -5.81 9.78 -31.52
CA ALA A 156 -5.69 8.40 -31.05
C ALA A 156 -6.08 7.40 -32.15
N ARG A 157 -5.21 6.41 -32.38
CA ARG A 157 -5.46 5.31 -33.33
C ARG A 157 -5.76 4.03 -32.56
N PRO A 158 -6.76 3.23 -33.00
CA PRO A 158 -7.07 1.98 -32.34
C PRO A 158 -5.88 1.01 -32.43
N THR A 159 -5.64 0.29 -31.34
CA THR A 159 -4.58 -0.74 -31.31
C THR A 159 -5.03 -2.00 -32.05
N LEU A 160 -4.07 -2.83 -32.48
CA LEU A 160 -4.37 -4.11 -33.13
C LEU A 160 -5.22 -5.04 -32.23
N ALA A 161 -4.96 -5.04 -30.91
CA ALA A 161 -5.74 -5.82 -29.95
C ALA A 161 -7.20 -5.35 -29.90
N TYR A 162 -7.43 -4.03 -29.93
CA TYR A 162 -8.77 -3.46 -30.03
C TYR A 162 -9.46 -3.89 -31.32
N LEU A 163 -8.80 -3.73 -32.48
CA LEU A 163 -9.37 -4.11 -33.78
C LEU A 163 -9.73 -5.60 -33.84
N ARG A 164 -8.86 -6.47 -33.31
CA ARG A 164 -9.12 -7.92 -33.21
C ARG A 164 -10.32 -8.24 -32.32
N ARG A 165 -10.47 -7.55 -31.18
CA ARG A 165 -11.64 -7.71 -30.30
C ARG A 165 -12.92 -7.35 -31.03
N ILE A 166 -12.96 -6.19 -31.70
CA ILE A 166 -14.12 -5.73 -32.46
C ILE A 166 -14.46 -6.70 -33.60
N ALA A 167 -13.46 -7.20 -34.34
CA ALA A 167 -13.67 -8.17 -35.42
C ALA A 167 -14.29 -9.48 -34.93
N ARG A 168 -13.97 -9.93 -33.70
CA ARG A 168 -14.59 -11.13 -33.08
C ARG A 168 -15.98 -10.85 -32.54
N GLN A 169 -16.21 -9.64 -32.02
CA GLN A 169 -17.44 -9.28 -31.32
C GLN A 169 -18.60 -8.95 -32.27
N LYS A 170 -18.33 -8.25 -33.37
CA LYS A 170 -19.36 -7.84 -34.34
C LYS A 170 -20.21 -8.99 -34.91
N PRO A 171 -19.63 -10.13 -35.35
CA PRO A 171 -20.43 -11.26 -35.84
C PRO A 171 -21.32 -11.87 -34.75
N LYS A 172 -20.84 -11.91 -33.50
CA LYS A 172 -21.57 -12.45 -32.36
C LYS A 172 -22.79 -11.60 -32.04
N GLU A 173 -22.62 -10.29 -31.95
CA GLU A 173 -23.71 -9.34 -31.71
C GLU A 173 -24.73 -9.35 -32.85
N ALA A 174 -24.27 -9.42 -34.10
CA ALA A 174 -25.15 -9.56 -35.27
C ALA A 174 -25.98 -10.84 -35.22
N PHE A 175 -25.36 -11.96 -34.81
CA PHE A 175 -26.06 -13.23 -34.63
C PHE A 175 -27.08 -13.18 -33.49
N GLU A 176 -26.73 -12.64 -32.32
CA GLU A 176 -27.65 -12.49 -31.18
C GLU A 176 -28.85 -11.59 -31.51
N THR A 177 -28.60 -10.50 -32.25
CA THR A 177 -29.64 -9.58 -32.73
C THR A 177 -30.58 -10.29 -33.71
N TRP A 178 -30.03 -11.03 -34.67
CA TRP A 178 -30.82 -11.81 -35.61
C TRP A 178 -31.64 -12.89 -34.88
N TRP A 179 -31.03 -13.65 -33.98
CA TRP A 179 -31.67 -14.70 -33.20
C TRP A 179 -32.84 -14.15 -32.38
N SER A 180 -32.67 -13.01 -31.71
CA SER A 180 -33.73 -12.38 -30.92
C SER A 180 -34.90 -11.86 -31.76
N THR A 181 -34.68 -11.60 -33.06
CA THR A 181 -35.70 -11.01 -33.94
C THR A 181 -36.37 -12.06 -34.84
N SER A 182 -35.66 -13.14 -35.17
CA SER A 182 -36.05 -14.08 -36.24
C SER A 182 -35.97 -15.55 -35.83
N ALA A 183 -35.76 -15.85 -34.54
CA ALA A 183 -35.75 -17.24 -34.08
C ALA A 183 -37.12 -17.89 -34.34
N PRO A 184 -37.17 -19.07 -34.98
CA PRO A 184 -38.40 -19.82 -35.15
C PRO A 184 -38.90 -20.35 -33.78
N GLU A 185 -40.22 -20.39 -33.59
CA GLU A 185 -40.87 -21.06 -32.46
C GLU A 185 -40.61 -22.58 -32.43
#